data_AF-A0A2A4JF34-F1
#
_entry.id   AF-A0A2A4JF34-F1
#
_cell.length_a   1.000
_cell.length_b   1.000
_cell.length_c   1.000
_cell.angle_alpha   90.00
_cell.angle_beta   90.00
_cell.angle_gamma   90.00
#
_symmetry.space_group_name_H-M   'P 1'
#
loop_
_entity.id
_entity.type
_entity.pdbx_description
1 polymer ?
#
loop_
_entity_poly.entity_id
_entity_poly.type
_entity_poly.pdbx_seq_one_letter_code
_entity_poly.pdbx_strand_id
1 'polypeptide(L)'
;MDVECYDEFVSAPLIASPHSNYHMRSPPSAYGHSAAISAPPAKYNDQIDLLKATVTGKGPELRDILAALTTIKSHDTFNLERVETLGDSFLKFAASLYVYHKFPKLNEGQLTNIKCRLISNRNLYYAGERFNLAGRMKMEQFSPRKDFMLPGFFAPKEVEDFIAEKQSFLDGK
;
A
#
# COMPACT_ATOMS: atom_id res chain seq x y z
N MET A 1 -15.83 3.17 17.82
CA MET A 1 -14.45 2.69 18.01
C MET A 1 -14.53 1.56 18.99
N ASP A 2 -13.88 0.44 18.67
CA ASP A 2 -14.20 -0.93 19.10
C ASP A 2 -15.67 -1.31 18.86
N VAL A 3 -15.92 -2.17 17.87
CA VAL A 3 -17.27 -2.68 17.60
C VAL A 3 -17.84 -3.41 18.83
N GLU A 4 -16.98 -3.89 19.72
CA GLU A 4 -17.35 -4.48 21.01
C GLU A 4 -17.77 -3.45 22.08
N CYS A 5 -17.42 -2.18 21.94
CA CYS A 5 -17.83 -1.09 22.84
C CYS A 5 -18.78 -0.08 22.19
N TYR A 6 -19.31 -0.40 20.99
CA TYR A 6 -20.24 0.47 20.29
C TYR A 6 -21.54 0.67 21.10
N ASP A 7 -22.01 -0.39 21.76
CA ASP A 7 -23.21 -0.37 22.59
C ASP A 7 -23.02 0.48 23.86
N GLU A 8 -21.82 0.42 24.44
CA GLU A 8 -21.40 1.20 25.60
C GLU A 8 -21.34 2.71 25.30
N PHE A 9 -20.85 3.08 24.11
CA PHE A 9 -20.76 4.47 23.68
C PHE A 9 -22.14 5.07 23.32
N VAL A 10 -23.02 4.29 22.71
CA VAL A 10 -24.35 4.76 22.28
C VAL A 10 -25.35 4.85 23.44
N SER A 11 -25.17 4.04 24.49
CA SER A 11 -26.08 4.00 25.65
C SER A 11 -25.65 4.89 26.83
N ALA A 12 -24.53 5.60 26.72
CA ALA A 12 -24.01 6.44 27.81
C ALA A 12 -24.90 7.68 28.08
N PRO A 13 -25.37 7.91 29.33
CA PRO A 13 -26.14 9.10 29.67
C PRO A 13 -25.23 10.34 29.73
N LEU A 14 -25.74 11.49 29.26
CA LEU A 14 -24.97 12.72 29.05
C LEU A 14 -24.52 13.43 30.34
N ILE A 15 -24.92 12.97 31.53
CA ILE A 15 -24.57 13.60 32.82
C ILE A 15 -24.27 12.51 33.86
N ALA A 16 -23.02 12.45 34.32
CA ALA A 16 -22.56 11.50 35.32
C ALA A 16 -22.98 11.93 36.75
N SER A 17 -23.62 11.04 37.51
CA SER A 17 -23.80 11.21 38.96
C SER A 17 -22.66 10.54 39.74
N PRO A 18 -22.23 11.07 40.90
CA PRO A 18 -20.94 10.71 41.52
C PRO A 18 -20.98 9.44 42.39
N HIS A 19 -22.11 8.74 42.47
CA HIS A 19 -22.28 7.59 43.35
C HIS A 19 -22.97 6.43 42.65
N SER A 20 -22.25 5.79 41.76
CA SER A 20 -22.56 4.43 41.34
C SER A 20 -21.26 3.64 41.31
N ASN A 21 -21.12 2.73 42.28
CA ASN A 21 -20.12 1.68 42.24
C ASN A 21 -20.48 0.74 41.08
N TYR A 22 -20.09 1.11 39.86
CA TYR A 22 -20.10 0.17 38.76
C TYR A 22 -18.90 -0.75 38.95
N HIS A 23 -19.15 -1.88 39.60
CA HIS A 23 -18.27 -3.03 39.49
C HIS A 23 -18.33 -3.49 38.02
N MET A 24 -17.45 -2.95 37.20
CA MET A 24 -17.16 -3.42 35.85
C MET A 24 -16.52 -4.79 35.97
N ARG A 25 -17.35 -5.82 36.19
CA ARG A 25 -17.00 -7.18 35.85
C ARG A 25 -17.33 -7.32 34.38
N SER A 26 -16.33 -7.19 33.52
CA SER A 26 -16.36 -7.99 32.30
C SER A 26 -16.67 -9.42 32.76
N PRO A 27 -17.67 -10.10 32.15
CA PRO A 27 -18.02 -11.44 32.56
C PRO A 27 -16.74 -12.28 32.57
N PRO A 28 -16.49 -13.07 33.63
CA PRO A 28 -15.33 -13.94 33.65
C PRO A 28 -15.37 -14.74 32.35
N SER A 29 -14.32 -14.58 31.54
CA SER A 29 -14.18 -15.33 30.30
C SER A 29 -14.00 -16.79 30.68
N ALA A 30 -15.13 -17.48 30.83
CA ALA A 30 -15.18 -18.92 30.98
C ALA A 30 -14.79 -19.51 29.63
N TYR A 31 -13.49 -19.60 29.36
CA TYR A 31 -12.94 -20.57 28.43
C TYR A 31 -13.20 -21.98 29.01
N GLY A 32 -14.47 -22.40 28.94
CA GLY A 32 -14.95 -23.66 29.50
C GLY A 32 -16.03 -24.33 28.65
N HIS A 33 -16.61 -23.63 27.68
CA HIS A 33 -17.50 -24.24 26.71
C HIS A 33 -17.10 -23.77 25.31
N SER A 34 -16.51 -24.70 24.55
CA SER A 34 -16.43 -24.59 23.10
C SER A 34 -17.80 -24.12 22.60
N ALA A 35 -17.86 -22.98 21.93
CA ALA A 35 -19.07 -22.59 21.22
C ALA A 35 -19.52 -23.80 20.37
N ALA A 36 -20.79 -24.20 20.50
CA ALA A 36 -21.35 -25.38 19.84
C ALA A 36 -21.28 -25.29 18.30
N ILE A 37 -20.98 -24.10 17.78
CA ILE A 37 -20.71 -23.81 16.37
C ILE A 37 -19.42 -22.99 16.29
N SER A 38 -18.31 -23.50 16.84
CA SER A 38 -17.00 -23.04 16.37
C SER A 38 -16.77 -23.71 15.02
N ALA A 39 -16.56 -22.91 13.97
CA ALA A 39 -16.03 -23.44 12.74
C ALA A 39 -14.78 -24.27 13.10
N PRO A 40 -14.59 -25.46 12.50
CA PRO A 40 -13.41 -26.26 12.78
C PRO A 40 -12.18 -25.37 12.65
N PRO A 41 -11.19 -25.49 13.57
CA PRO A 41 -10.01 -24.64 13.56
C PRO A 41 -9.45 -24.68 12.15
N ALA A 42 -9.45 -23.52 11.48
CA ALA A 42 -9.11 -23.44 10.07
C ALA A 42 -7.76 -24.14 9.89
N LYS A 43 -7.74 -25.28 9.18
CA LYS A 43 -6.50 -25.98 8.88
C LYS A 43 -5.67 -25.00 8.06
N TYR A 44 -4.63 -24.49 8.70
CA TYR A 44 -3.73 -23.52 8.12
C TYR A 44 -3.07 -24.13 6.90
N ASN A 45 -3.29 -23.49 5.76
CA ASN A 45 -2.51 -23.71 4.55
C ASN A 45 -1.66 -22.45 4.38
N ASP A 46 -0.35 -22.56 4.59
CA ASP A 46 0.65 -21.49 4.35
C ASP A 46 0.57 -20.95 2.93
N GLN A 47 -0.13 -21.66 2.05
CA GLN A 47 -0.20 -21.36 0.66
C GLN A 47 -1.60 -20.94 0.27
N ILE A 48 -1.72 -19.66 -0.06
CA ILE A 48 -2.94 -19.10 -0.65
C ILE A 48 -3.03 -19.69 -2.06
N ASP A 49 -3.96 -20.60 -2.31
CA ASP A 49 -4.07 -21.30 -3.60
C ASP A 49 -4.32 -20.32 -4.77
N LEU A 50 -4.94 -19.17 -4.50
CA LEU A 50 -5.05 -18.06 -5.46
C LEU A 50 -3.68 -17.53 -5.93
N LEU A 51 -2.67 -17.49 -5.04
CA LEU A 51 -1.31 -17.04 -5.38
C LEU A 51 -0.48 -18.15 -6.03
N LYS A 52 -0.93 -19.41 -5.96
CA LYS A 52 -0.30 -20.55 -6.63
C LYS A 52 -0.91 -20.87 -7.98
N ALA A 53 -1.99 -20.18 -8.35
CA ALA A 53 -2.56 -20.29 -9.68
C ALA A 53 -1.46 -20.00 -10.70
N THR A 54 -1.04 -21.03 -11.43
CA THR A 54 -0.17 -20.87 -12.58
C THR A 54 -0.87 -19.93 -13.54
N VAL A 55 -0.20 -18.86 -13.95
CA VAL A 55 -0.74 -17.88 -14.89
C VAL A 55 -0.98 -18.58 -16.22
N THR A 56 -2.17 -19.14 -16.42
CA THR A 56 -2.58 -19.87 -17.63
C THR A 56 -3.03 -18.93 -18.74
N GLY A 57 -2.46 -17.72 -18.80
CA GLY A 57 -2.86 -16.67 -19.72
C GLY A 57 -1.69 -15.81 -20.19
N LYS A 58 -1.97 -14.90 -21.14
CA LYS A 58 -1.05 -13.83 -21.50
C LYS A 58 -0.86 -12.92 -20.28
N GLY A 59 0.38 -12.52 -20.02
CA GLY A 59 0.71 -11.54 -18.98
C GLY A 59 0.13 -10.15 -19.26
N PRO A 60 0.40 -9.16 -18.41
CA PRO A 60 -0.04 -7.78 -18.66
C PRO A 60 0.50 -7.28 -20.00
N GLU A 61 -0.35 -6.60 -20.76
CA GLU A 61 0.08 -6.00 -22.03
C GLU A 61 0.97 -4.79 -21.75
N LEU A 62 1.86 -4.44 -22.67
CA LEU A 62 2.78 -3.30 -22.52
C LEU A 62 2.04 -1.99 -22.24
N ARG A 63 0.86 -1.81 -22.83
CA ARG A 63 0.00 -0.64 -22.60
C ARG A 63 -0.44 -0.52 -21.14
N ASP A 64 -0.68 -1.64 -20.47
CA ASP A 64 -1.18 -1.67 -19.09
C ASP A 64 -0.04 -1.28 -18.14
N ILE A 65 1.17 -1.75 -18.44
CA ILE A 65 2.40 -1.37 -17.73
C ILE A 65 2.69 0.12 -17.95
N LEU A 66 2.60 0.60 -19.20
CA LEU A 66 2.82 2.01 -19.53
C LEU A 66 1.81 2.92 -18.82
N ALA A 67 0.53 2.53 -18.79
CA ALA A 67 -0.49 3.25 -18.04
C ALA A 67 -0.19 3.31 -16.54
N ALA A 68 0.26 2.20 -15.94
CA ALA A 68 0.65 2.15 -14.53
C ALA A 68 1.84 3.04 -14.18
N LEU A 69 2.73 3.31 -15.13
CA LEU A 69 3.90 4.18 -14.96
C LEU A 69 3.61 5.65 -15.28
N THR A 70 2.40 6.00 -15.73
CA THR A 70 2.07 7.33 -16.25
C THR A 70 1.16 8.08 -15.30
N THR A 71 1.63 9.21 -14.79
CA THR A 71 0.85 10.03 -13.86
C THR A 71 -0.10 10.98 -14.59
N ILE A 72 -1.13 11.45 -13.88
CA ILE A 72 -2.09 12.43 -14.40
C ILE A 72 -1.39 13.72 -14.87
N LYS A 73 -0.31 14.12 -14.18
CA LYS A 73 0.47 15.34 -14.48
C LYS A 73 1.17 15.30 -15.83
N SER A 74 1.31 14.12 -16.43
CA SER A 74 1.91 13.97 -17.76
C SER A 74 1.01 14.42 -18.92
N HIS A 75 -0.27 14.71 -18.65
CA HIS A 75 -1.26 15.11 -19.65
C HIS A 75 -1.36 14.14 -20.85
N ASP A 76 -1.12 12.84 -20.61
CA ASP A 76 -1.30 11.80 -21.61
C ASP A 76 -2.77 11.34 -21.70
N THR A 77 -3.08 10.56 -22.72
CA THR A 77 -4.40 9.97 -22.97
C THR A 77 -4.79 8.87 -21.96
N PHE A 78 -3.83 8.36 -21.19
CA PHE A 78 -4.00 7.34 -20.16
C PHE A 78 -3.20 7.71 -18.90
N ASN A 79 -3.63 7.20 -17.75
CA ASN A 79 -2.99 7.46 -16.47
C ASN A 79 -3.12 6.25 -15.52
N LEU A 80 -2.46 6.35 -14.37
CA LEU A 80 -2.42 5.29 -13.38
C LEU A 80 -3.65 5.20 -12.45
N GLU A 81 -4.62 6.11 -12.47
CA GLU A 81 -5.67 6.20 -11.43
C GLU A 81 -6.48 4.90 -11.29
N ARG A 82 -6.83 4.29 -12.43
CA ARG A 82 -7.62 3.05 -12.46
C ARG A 82 -6.83 1.86 -11.92
N VAL A 83 -5.55 1.76 -12.29
CA VAL A 83 -4.67 0.66 -11.85
C VAL A 83 -4.20 0.87 -10.41
N GLU A 84 -4.05 2.11 -9.96
CA GLU A 84 -3.83 2.46 -8.56
C GLU A 84 -5.02 2.02 -7.71
N THR A 85 -6.25 2.37 -8.11
CA THR A 85 -7.47 1.99 -7.38
C THR A 85 -7.59 0.46 -7.22
N LEU A 86 -7.31 -0.28 -8.30
CA LEU A 86 -7.30 -1.74 -8.28
C LEU A 86 -6.17 -2.28 -7.40
N GLY A 87 -4.96 -1.72 -7.53
CA GLY A 87 -3.78 -2.12 -6.77
C GLY A 87 -3.93 -1.86 -5.28
N ASP A 88 -4.53 -0.74 -4.88
CA ASP A 88 -4.82 -0.39 -3.48
C ASP A 88 -5.80 -1.39 -2.86
N SER A 89 -6.88 -1.72 -3.58
CA SER A 89 -7.86 -2.71 -3.12
C SER A 89 -7.21 -4.10 -2.96
N PHE A 90 -6.40 -4.51 -3.94
CA PHE A 90 -5.67 -5.77 -3.90
C PHE A 90 -4.66 -5.81 -2.74
N LEU A 91 -3.87 -4.75 -2.56
CA LEU A 91 -2.84 -4.68 -1.52
C LEU A 91 -3.47 -4.68 -0.13
N LYS A 92 -4.59 -3.97 0.07
CA LYS A 92 -5.38 -4.01 1.31
C LYS A 92 -5.88 -5.42 1.62
N PHE A 93 -6.41 -6.13 0.62
CA PHE A 93 -6.87 -7.51 0.76
C PHE A 93 -5.71 -8.46 1.11
N ALA A 94 -4.63 -8.44 0.32
CA ALA A 94 -3.46 -9.28 0.52
C ALA A 94 -2.79 -9.03 1.88
N ALA A 95 -2.64 -7.77 2.28
CA ALA A 95 -2.11 -7.41 3.60
C ALA A 95 -3.01 -7.89 4.73
N SER A 96 -4.33 -7.81 4.57
CA SER A 96 -5.29 -8.30 5.57
C SER A 96 -5.17 -9.81 5.75
N LEU A 97 -5.15 -10.57 4.64
CA LEU A 97 -4.92 -12.02 4.69
C LEU A 97 -3.58 -12.36 5.33
N TYR A 98 -2.51 -11.70 4.90
CA TYR A 98 -1.17 -11.93 5.43
C TYR A 98 -1.11 -11.72 6.95
N VAL A 99 -1.60 -10.59 7.44
CA VAL A 99 -1.55 -10.24 8.88
C VAL A 99 -2.45 -11.16 9.70
N TYR A 100 -3.65 -11.46 9.21
CA TYR A 100 -4.58 -12.39 9.86
C TYR A 100 -3.97 -13.79 10.05
N HIS A 101 -3.31 -14.31 9.02
CA HIS A 101 -2.67 -15.63 9.09
C HIS A 101 -1.34 -15.62 9.84
N LYS A 102 -0.55 -14.56 9.72
CA LYS A 102 0.78 -14.49 10.35
C LYS A 102 0.71 -14.34 11.86
N PHE A 103 -0.34 -13.70 12.38
CA PHE A 103 -0.47 -13.36 13.80
C PHE A 103 -1.81 -13.83 14.40
N PRO A 104 -2.09 -15.15 14.45
CA PRO A 104 -3.39 -15.68 14.85
C PRO A 104 -3.79 -15.43 16.30
N LYS A 105 -2.85 -14.98 17.14
CA LYS A 105 -3.05 -14.72 18.58
C LYS A 105 -3.37 -13.26 18.89
N LEU A 106 -3.28 -12.36 17.90
CA LEU A 106 -3.52 -10.93 18.09
C LEU A 106 -4.99 -10.59 17.85
N ASN A 107 -5.48 -9.59 18.57
CA ASN A 107 -6.84 -9.09 18.40
C ASN A 107 -6.97 -8.15 17.19
N GLU A 108 -8.21 -7.82 16.81
CA GLU A 108 -8.51 -7.02 15.62
C GLU A 108 -7.78 -5.66 15.60
N GLY A 109 -7.75 -4.95 16.74
CA GLY A 109 -7.09 -3.65 16.85
C GLY A 109 -5.58 -3.73 16.60
N GLN A 110 -4.92 -4.76 17.16
CA GLN A 110 -3.50 -5.02 16.93
C GLN A 110 -3.21 -5.39 15.47
N LEU A 111 -4.02 -6.28 14.88
CA LEU A 111 -3.90 -6.66 13.48
C LEU A 111 -4.08 -5.44 12.56
N THR A 112 -5.05 -4.59 12.85
CA THR A 112 -5.29 -3.34 12.12
C THR A 112 -4.09 -2.40 12.22
N ASN A 113 -3.49 -2.26 13.40
CA ASN A 113 -2.30 -1.42 13.58
C ASN A 113 -1.12 -1.92 12.73
N ILE A 114 -0.85 -3.23 12.75
CA ILE A 114 0.21 -3.86 11.94
C ILE A 114 -0.08 -3.66 10.45
N LYS A 115 -1.31 -3.94 10.02
CA LYS A 115 -1.76 -3.75 8.63
C LYS A 115 -1.52 -2.31 8.19
N CYS A 116 -2.00 -1.32 8.94
CA CYS A 116 -1.84 0.10 8.60
C CYS A 116 -0.38 0.52 8.45
N ARG A 117 0.54 -0.02 9.28
CA ARG A 117 1.97 0.22 9.13
C ARG A 117 2.52 -0.40 7.85
N LEU A 118 2.11 -1.64 7.56
CA LEU A 118 2.55 -2.40 6.39
C LEU A 118 2.15 -1.73 5.07
N ILE A 119 0.91 -1.25 4.95
CA ILE A 119 0.40 -0.57 3.74
C ILE A 119 0.47 0.96 3.83
N SER A 120 1.28 1.51 4.74
CA SER A 120 1.42 2.96 4.87
C SER A 120 2.13 3.57 3.67
N ASN A 121 1.75 4.79 3.28
CA ASN A 121 2.39 5.53 2.19
C ASN A 121 3.92 5.59 2.34
N ARG A 122 4.40 5.80 3.57
CA ARG A 122 5.84 5.82 3.87
C ARG A 122 6.52 4.48 3.57
N ASN A 123 5.90 3.36 3.97
CA ASN A 123 6.46 2.04 3.70
C ASN A 123 6.44 1.71 2.20
N LEU A 124 5.33 2.03 1.52
CA LEU A 124 5.19 1.81 0.08
C LEU A 124 6.15 2.70 -0.75
N TYR A 125 6.42 3.91 -0.29
CA TYR A 125 7.44 4.78 -0.87
C TYR A 125 8.83 4.12 -0.83
N TYR A 126 9.29 3.66 0.33
CA TYR A 126 10.59 2.99 0.45
C TYR A 126 10.64 1.68 -0.33
N ALA A 127 9.51 0.96 -0.42
CA ALA A 127 9.43 -0.22 -1.29
C ALA A 127 9.63 0.16 -2.76
N GLY A 128 8.96 1.21 -3.25
CA GLY A 128 9.09 1.72 -4.61
C GLY A 128 10.49 2.25 -4.93
N GLU A 129 11.15 2.90 -3.97
CA GLU A 129 12.53 3.37 -4.07
C GLU A 129 13.52 2.22 -4.31
N ARG A 130 13.36 1.09 -3.58
CA ARG A 130 14.19 -0.11 -3.78
C ARG A 130 14.09 -0.71 -5.17
N PHE A 131 12.96 -0.51 -5.85
CA PHE A 131 12.78 -0.93 -7.24
C PHE A 131 13.20 0.13 -8.25
N ASN A 132 13.70 1.29 -7.81
CA ASN A 132 14.00 2.46 -8.62
C ASN A 132 12.79 2.86 -9.50
N LEU A 133 11.60 2.89 -8.90
CA LEU A 133 10.36 3.18 -9.63
C LEU A 133 10.30 4.64 -10.10
N ALA A 134 10.82 5.57 -9.30
CA ALA A 134 10.82 7.00 -9.62
C ALA A 134 11.49 7.31 -10.97
N GLY A 135 12.61 6.66 -11.29
CA GLY A 135 13.32 6.83 -12.56
C GLY A 135 12.63 6.19 -13.77
N ARG A 136 11.50 5.49 -13.58
CA ARG A 136 10.74 4.83 -14.65
C ARG A 136 9.35 5.43 -14.87
N MET A 137 8.93 6.37 -14.02
CA MET A 137 7.61 6.98 -14.09
C MET A 137 7.61 8.21 -15.00
N LYS A 138 6.53 8.36 -15.78
CA LYS A 138 6.27 9.58 -16.55
C LYS A 138 5.48 10.55 -15.68
N MET A 139 6.18 11.58 -15.19
CA MET A 139 5.63 12.58 -14.28
C MET A 139 5.17 13.85 -15.01
N GLU A 140 5.93 14.28 -16.02
CA GLU A 140 5.72 15.55 -16.72
C GLU A 140 5.20 15.34 -18.15
N GLN A 141 4.64 16.40 -18.71
CA GLN A 141 4.22 16.42 -20.11
C GLN A 141 5.45 16.31 -21.00
N PHE A 142 5.40 15.36 -21.93
CA PHE A 142 6.49 15.15 -22.89
C PHE A 142 6.74 16.40 -23.72
N SER A 143 7.98 16.89 -23.69
CA SER A 143 8.45 18.01 -24.50
C SER A 143 9.57 17.56 -25.43
N PRO A 144 9.40 17.68 -26.77
CA PRO A 144 10.44 17.31 -27.72
C PRO A 144 11.78 18.05 -27.56
N ARG A 145 11.79 19.21 -26.89
CA ARG A 145 13.02 19.98 -26.66
C ARG A 145 13.80 19.52 -25.43
N LYS A 146 13.14 18.86 -24.49
CA LYS A 146 13.73 18.46 -23.20
C LYS A 146 13.91 16.95 -23.09
N ASP A 147 12.92 16.20 -23.55
CA ASP A 147 12.82 14.76 -23.29
C ASP A 147 13.16 13.90 -24.51
N PHE A 148 13.16 14.49 -25.70
CA PHE A 148 13.47 13.78 -26.92
C PHE A 148 14.97 13.86 -27.23
N MET A 149 15.66 12.75 -27.00
CA MET A 149 17.04 12.57 -27.41
C MET A 149 17.07 11.74 -28.69
N LEU A 150 17.65 12.28 -29.77
CA LEU A 150 17.82 11.53 -31.01
C LEU A 150 18.83 10.40 -30.78
N PRO A 151 18.52 9.14 -31.18
CA PRO A 151 19.48 8.06 -31.17
C PRO A 151 20.74 8.42 -31.97
N GLY A 152 21.92 8.31 -31.36
CA GLY A 152 23.20 8.63 -31.99
C GLY A 152 23.61 10.09 -31.92
N PHE A 153 22.82 10.96 -31.29
CA PHE A 153 23.12 12.38 -31.10
C PHE A 153 23.34 12.70 -29.60
N PHE A 154 24.05 11.81 -28.91
CA PHE A 154 24.44 11.97 -27.51
C PHE A 154 25.95 12.14 -27.41
N ALA A 155 26.39 13.05 -26.55
CA ALA A 155 27.77 13.10 -26.14
C ALA A 155 27.99 12.04 -25.03
N PRO A 156 29.15 11.37 -24.97
CA PRO A 156 29.49 10.57 -23.79
C PRO A 156 29.39 11.42 -22.53
N LYS A 157 29.02 10.81 -21.39
CA LYS A 157 28.80 11.54 -20.13
C LYS A 157 30.02 12.37 -19.73
N GLU A 158 31.21 11.86 -20.01
CA GLU A 158 32.48 12.53 -19.73
C GLU A 158 32.60 13.86 -20.51
N VAL A 159 32.06 13.90 -21.72
CA VAL A 159 32.02 15.09 -22.57
C VAL A 159 30.91 16.04 -22.12
N GLU A 160 29.76 15.52 -21.70
CA GLU A 160 28.67 16.34 -21.13
C GLU A 160 29.12 17.03 -19.83
N ASP A 161 29.75 16.29 -18.92
CA ASP A 161 30.28 16.79 -17.65
C ASP A 161 31.35 17.88 -17.89
N PHE A 162 32.27 17.64 -18.85
CA PHE A 162 33.27 18.62 -19.24
C PHE A 162 32.67 19.91 -19.82
N ILE A 163 31.65 19.79 -20.67
CA ILE A 163 30.96 20.95 -21.25
C ILE A 163 30.23 21.75 -20.15
N ALA A 164 29.55 21.06 -19.23
CA ALA A 164 28.85 21.69 -18.12
C ALA A 164 29.80 22.45 -17.18
N GLU A 165 30.94 21.84 -16.83
CA GLU A 165 31.97 22.46 -16.00
C GLU A 165 32.55 23.72 -16.66
N LYS A 166 32.79 23.68 -17.98
CA LYS A 166 33.26 24.84 -18.74
C LYS A 166 32.21 25.94 -18.90
N GLN A 167 30.93 25.59 -19.05
CA GLN A 167 29.85 26.57 -19.09
C GLN A 167 29.67 27.28 -17.75
N SER A 168 29.75 26.57 -16.62
CA SER A 168 29.70 27.20 -15.29
C SER A 168 30.85 28.18 -15.05
N PHE A 169 32.03 27.88 -15.59
CA PHE A 169 33.19 28.77 -15.50
C PHE A 169 33.01 30.05 -16.34
N LEU A 170 32.31 29.97 -17.48
CA LEU A 170 32.05 31.12 -18.35
C LEU A 170 30.91 32.01 -17.83
N ASP A 171 29.92 31.43 -17.14
CA ASP A 171 28.79 32.18 -16.55
C ASP A 171 29.13 32.85 -15.19
N GLY A 172 30.39 32.76 -14.73
CA GLY A 172 30.91 33.59 -13.65
C GLY A 172 30.31 33.33 -12.27
N LYS A 173 30.08 32.06 -11.92
CA LYS A 173 29.87 31.62 -10.53
C LYS A 173 31.09 30.91 -9.97
#